data_AF-A0A538MDV6-F1
#
_entry.id   AF-A0A538MDV6-F1
#
_cell.length_a   1.000
_cell.length_b   1.000
_cell.length_c   1.000
_cell.angle_alpha   90.00
_cell.angle_beta   90.00
_cell.angle_gamma   90.00
#
_symmetry.space_group_name_H-M   'P 1'
#
loop_
_entity.id
_entity.type
_entity.pdbx_description
1 polymer ?
#
loop_
_entity_poly.entity_id
_entity_poly.type
_entity_poly.pdbx_seq_one_letter_code
_entity_poly.pdbx_strand_id
1 'polypeptide(L)' 'MLYDVLVVSNGGGGKRFTAERDAPLSVGQTFEQDSESYRVLAIQTGHGPFDYVIEAEWLASSGPSKVEPA' A
#
# COMPACT_ATOMS: atom_id res chain seq x y z
N MET A 1 2.14 -9.09 9.06
CA MET A 1 0.75 -8.82 9.53
C MET A 1 -0.04 -8.44 8.28
N LEU A 2 -1.15 -9.13 8.00
CA LEU A 2 -1.98 -8.83 6.83
C LEU A 2 -2.95 -7.73 7.24
N TYR A 3 -2.86 -6.56 6.62
CA TYR A 3 -3.78 -5.46 6.89
C TYR A 3 -5.02 -5.62 5.98
N ASP A 4 -6.23 -5.41 6.51
CA ASP A 4 -7.44 -5.24 5.70
C ASP A 4 -7.37 -3.87 5.01
N VAL A 5 -6.57 -3.80 3.95
CA VAL A 5 -6.31 -2.56 3.20
C VAL A 5 -6.87 -2.73 1.80
N LEU A 6 -7.76 -1.82 1.41
CA LEU A 6 -8.37 -1.81 0.08
C LEU A 6 -7.64 -0.84 -0.84
N VAL A 7 -7.32 -1.25 -2.07
CA VAL A 7 -6.75 -0.36 -3.11
C VAL A 7 -7.88 0.37 -3.83
N VAL A 8 -7.85 1.71 -3.85
CA VAL A 8 -8.97 2.51 -4.37
C VAL A 8 -8.69 3.10 -5.76
N SER A 9 -7.43 3.43 -6.09
CA SER A 9 -7.12 3.88 -7.46
C SER A 9 -5.62 3.86 -7.79
N ASN A 10 -5.34 3.69 -9.08
CA ASN A 10 -4.00 3.78 -9.69
C ASN A 10 -4.00 5.07 -10.56
N GLY A 11 -3.64 6.21 -9.97
CA GLY A 11 -3.75 7.51 -10.61
C GLY A 11 -2.39 8.17 -10.79
N GLY A 12 -1.85 8.16 -12.02
CA GLY A 12 -0.84 9.12 -12.50
C GLY A 12 0.52 9.22 -11.80
N GLY A 13 0.85 8.36 -10.82
CA GLY A 13 2.15 8.39 -10.12
C GLY A 13 2.16 7.76 -8.72
N GLY A 14 0.98 7.47 -8.15
CA GLY A 14 0.86 6.80 -6.85
C GLY A 14 -0.37 5.91 -6.74
N LYS A 15 -0.34 4.98 -5.78
CA LYS A 15 -1.49 4.16 -5.37
C LYS A 15 -2.11 4.73 -4.09
N ARG A 16 -3.44 4.72 -4.04
CA ARG A 16 -4.21 5.15 -2.87
C ARG A 16 -4.87 3.94 -2.22
N PHE A 17 -4.67 3.81 -0.92
CA PHE A 17 -5.15 2.71 -0.10
C PHE A 17 -6.06 3.25 0.99
N THR A 18 -7.03 2.46 1.42
CA THR A 18 -7.89 2.75 2.57
C THR A 18 -7.78 1.64 3.59
N ALA A 19 -7.71 2.00 4.87
CA ALA A 19 -7.66 1.04 5.98
C ALA A 19 -8.78 1.33 6.99
N GLU A 20 -9.42 0.26 7.49
CA GLU A 20 -10.53 0.29 8.46
C GLU A 20 -10.08 0.06 9.92
N ARG A 21 -8.77 -0.02 10.17
CA ARG A 21 -8.18 -0.12 11.51
C ARG A 21 -6.92 0.71 11.58
N ASP A 22 -6.48 1.00 12.80
CA ASP A 22 -5.14 1.52 13.10
C ASP A 22 -4.07 0.70 12.37
N ALA A 23 -3.76 1.13 11.16
CA ALA A 23 -2.59 0.68 10.44
C ALA A 23 -1.44 1.43 11.11
N PRO A 24 -0.49 0.76 11.79
CA PRO A 24 0.68 1.38 12.39
C PRO A 24 1.69 1.80 11.32
N LEU A 25 1.21 2.31 10.19
CA LEU A 25 2.00 2.81 9.09
C LEU A 25 2.33 4.27 9.38
N SER A 26 3.55 4.64 9.05
CA SER A 26 4.05 6.01 9.17
C SER A 26 4.54 6.45 7.80
N VAL A 27 4.55 7.76 7.55
CA VAL A 27 5.14 8.31 6.33
C VAL A 27 6.60 7.82 6.20
N GLY A 28 6.95 7.32 5.01
CA GLY A 28 8.25 6.72 4.71
C GLY A 28 8.40 5.25 5.06
N GLN A 29 7.46 4.64 5.80
CA GLN A 29 7.44 3.19 5.99
C GLN A 29 7.11 2.47 4.69
N THR A 30 7.64 1.26 4.56
CA THR A 30 7.29 0.33 3.49
C THR A 30 6.36 -0.75 3.98
N PHE A 31 5.37 -1.11 3.17
CA PHE A 31 4.45 -2.21 3.44
C PHE A 31 4.25 -3.05 2.19
N GLU A 32 3.81 -4.29 2.39
CA GLU A 32 3.48 -5.19 1.30
C GLU A 32 1.97 -5.41 1.22
N GLN A 33 1.46 -5.38 0.00
CA GLN A 33 0.08 -5.68 -0.31
C GLN A 33 0.02 -6.36 -1.68
N ASP A 34 -0.70 -7.48 -1.77
CA ASP A 34 -0.89 -8.22 -3.03
C ASP A 34 0.42 -8.62 -3.74
N SER A 35 1.44 -9.00 -2.97
CA SER A 35 2.80 -9.28 -3.48
C SER A 35 3.45 -8.08 -4.19
N GLU A 36 3.04 -6.87 -3.84
CA GLU A 36 3.66 -5.61 -4.25
C GLU A 36 4.12 -4.85 -3.00
N SER A 37 5.29 -4.23 -3.09
CA SER A 37 5.87 -3.40 -2.05
C SER A 37 5.59 -1.94 -2.35
N TYR A 38 5.17 -1.20 -1.32
CA TYR A 38 4.81 0.20 -1.40
C TYR A 38 5.53 1.01 -0.33
N ARG A 39 5.78 2.28 -0.61
CA ARG A 39 6.28 3.24 0.38
C ARG A 39 5.25 4.33 0.62
N VAL A 40 4.91 4.53 1.89
CA VAL A 40 3.93 5.53 2.30
C VAL A 40 4.48 6.93 2.03
N LEU A 41 3.75 7.71 1.25
CA LEU A 41 4.01 9.12 0.97
C LEU A 41 3.21 10.03 1.92
N ALA A 42 1.96 9.69 2.18
CA ALA A 42 1.08 10.46 3.06
C ALA A 42 0.03 9.57 3.73
N ILE A 43 -0.43 9.99 4.91
CA ILE A 43 -1.52 9.36 5.66
C ILE A 43 -2.52 10.46 6.02
N GLN A 44 -3.78 10.23 5.68
CA GLN A 44 -4.90 11.13 5.96
C GLN A 44 -5.91 10.37 6.83
N THR A 45 -6.34 10.96 7.94
CA THR A 45 -7.32 10.37 8.86
C THR A 45 -8.72 10.90 8.62
N GLY A 46 -9.75 10.10 8.92
CA GLY A 46 -11.15 10.55 8.94
C GLY A 46 -11.81 10.69 7.57
N HIS A 47 -11.58 9.74 6.66
CA HIS A 47 -12.02 9.84 5.26
C HIS A 47 -13.20 8.89 4.96
N GLY A 48 -14.39 9.25 5.43
CA GLY A 48 -15.63 8.52 5.14
C GLY A 48 -15.78 7.22 5.96
N PRO A 49 -16.15 6.07 5.35
CA PRO A 49 -16.29 4.80 6.09
C PRO A 49 -14.93 4.22 6.54
N PHE A 50 -13.82 4.80 6.11
CA PHE A 50 -12.46 4.36 6.42
C PHE A 50 -11.81 5.31 7.42
N ASP A 51 -11.10 4.72 8.39
CA ASP A 51 -10.34 5.50 9.37
C ASP A 51 -9.14 6.20 8.74
N TYR A 52 -8.51 5.54 7.75
CA TYR A 52 -7.27 6.00 7.13
C TYR A 52 -7.29 5.90 5.61
N VAL A 53 -6.66 6.88 4.98
CA VAL A 53 -6.28 6.91 3.57
C VAL A 53 -4.78 7.05 3.47
N ILE A 54 -4.15 6.16 2.73
CA ILE A 54 -2.70 6.09 2.56
C ILE A 54 -2.39 6.33 1.10
N GLU A 55 -1.59 7.35 0.82
CA GLU A 55 -0.99 7.55 -0.49
C GLU A 55 0.39 6.89 -0.46
N ALA A 56 0.67 6.02 -1.42
CA ALA A 56 1.94 5.31 -1.47
C ALA A 56 2.48 5.25 -2.90
N GLU A 57 3.80 5.28 -3.03
CA GLU A 57 4.49 4.96 -4.28
C GLU A 57 4.72 3.45 -4.37
N TRP A 58 4.56 2.89 -5.57
CA TRP A 58 4.94 1.51 -5.84
C TRP A 58 6.46 1.40 -5.95
N LEU A 59 7.04 0.45 -5.20
CA LEU A 59 8.48 0.21 -5.23
C LEU A 59 8.83 -0.94 -6.17
N ALA A 60 8.23 -2.12 -5.95
CA ALA A 60 8.51 -3.33 -6.69
C ALA A 60 7.43 -4.38 -6.44
N SER A 61 7.31 -5.37 -7.32
CA SER A 61 6.61 -6.61 -7.02
C SER A 61 7.51 -7.52 -6.16
N SER A 62 7.03 -8.01 -5.02
CA SER A 62 7.71 -9.01 -4.18
C SER A 62 7.45 -10.45 -4.60
N GLY A 63 6.92 -10.68 -5.81
CA GLY A 63 6.82 -12.02 -6.40
C GLY A 63 8.20 -12.67 -6.59
N PRO A 64 8.30 -14.02 -6.51
CA PRO A 64 9.55 -14.70 -6.80
C PRO A 64 9.96 -14.31 -8.22
N SER A 65 11.18 -13.78 -8.37
CA SER A 65 11.81 -13.72 -9.70
C SER A 65 11.68 -15.14 -10.26
N LYS A 66 10.81 -15.33 -11.24
CA LYS A 66 10.74 -16.57 -12.00
C LYS A 66 12.07 -16.63 -12.75
N VAL A 67 13.09 -17.18 -12.10
CA VAL A 67 14.25 -17.73 -12.78
C VAL A 67 13.70 -18.85 -13.63
N GLU A 68 13.44 -18.56 -14.90
CA GLU A 68 13.32 -19.62 -15.90
C GLU A 68 14.69 -20.27 -16.01
N PRO A 69 14.83 -21.58 -15.70
CA PRO A 69 16.05 -22.27 -16.03
C PRO A 69 16.12 -22.37 -17.56
N ALA A 70 17.26 -21.98 -18.11
CA ALA A 70 17.63 -22.17 -19.51
C ALA A 70 17.77 -23.65 -19.87
#